data_AF-A0A2U2Z6W7-F1
#
_entry.id   AF-A0A2U2Z6W7-F1
#
_cell.length_a   1.000
_cell.length_b   1.000
_cell.length_c   1.000
_cell.angle_alpha   90.00
_cell.angle_beta   90.00
_cell.angle_gamma   90.00
#
_symmetry.space_group_name_H-M   'P 1'
#
loop_
_entity.id
_entity.type
_entity.pdbx_description
1 polymer ?
#
loop_
_entity_poly.entity_id
_entity_poly.type
_entity_poly.pdbx_seq_one_letter_code
_entity_poly.pdbx_strand_id
1 'polypeptide(L)'
;MAKTQLNVRVDEGTARAARERALARGMSVNRYIEELVRQDAGEVGHTFVEAAADFMKQYESVFAEEFDGAVPARATPRAGEKNPGGPREGRR
;
A
#
# COMPACT_ATOMS: atom_id res chain seq x y z
N MET A 1 4.86 19.51 -24.32
CA MET A 1 3.55 19.79 -23.70
C MET A 1 3.72 20.91 -22.68
N ALA A 2 2.80 21.86 -22.63
CA ALA A 2 2.81 22.89 -21.59
C ALA A 2 2.54 22.24 -20.22
N LYS A 3 3.21 22.72 -19.17
CA LYS A 3 2.96 22.24 -17.80
C LYS A 3 1.65 22.84 -17.29
N THR A 4 0.73 22.00 -16.87
CA THR A 4 -0.50 22.43 -16.18
C THR A 4 -0.21 22.68 -14.70
N GLN A 5 -0.72 23.78 -14.15
CA GLN A 5 -0.58 24.08 -12.73
C GLN A 5 -1.66 23.38 -11.91
N LEU A 6 -1.27 22.75 -10.80
CA LEU A 6 -2.17 22.14 -9.82
C LEU A 6 -1.90 22.76 -8.45
N ASN A 7 -2.90 23.43 -7.87
CA ASN A 7 -2.82 24.01 -6.54
C ASN A 7 -3.36 23.00 -5.51
N VAL A 8 -2.47 22.41 -4.70
CA VAL A 8 -2.85 21.44 -3.66
C VAL A 8 -2.56 22.04 -2.28
N ARG A 9 -3.53 21.94 -1.37
CA ARG A 9 -3.33 22.20 0.06
C ARG A 9 -3.06 20.88 0.76
N VAL A 10 -2.01 20.83 1.55
CA VAL A 10 -1.64 19.66 2.36
C VAL A 10 -1.32 20.13 3.77
N ASP A 11 -1.37 19.21 4.73
CA ASP A 11 -0.87 19.47 6.07
C ASP A 11 0.66 19.64 6.07
N GLU A 12 1.16 20.23 7.15
CA GLU A 12 2.58 20.53 7.31
C GLU A 12 3.46 19.27 7.30
N GLY A 13 2.98 18.17 7.90
CA GLY A 13 3.70 16.91 7.96
C GLY A 13 3.90 16.30 6.58
N THR A 14 2.85 16.31 5.77
CA THR A 14 2.90 15.86 4.36
C THR A 14 3.81 16.74 3.52
N ALA A 15 3.72 18.07 3.66
CA ALA A 15 4.60 18.99 2.95
C ALA A 15 6.08 18.76 3.30
N ARG A 16 6.37 18.54 4.58
CA ARG A 16 7.72 18.25 5.07
C ARG A 16 8.25 16.93 4.52
N ALA A 17 7.45 15.85 4.61
CA ALA A 17 7.82 14.54 4.09
C ALA A 17 8.13 14.60 2.58
N ALA A 18 7.31 15.30 1.79
CA ALA A 18 7.56 15.48 0.36
C ALA A 18 8.87 16.23 0.08
N ARG A 19 9.19 17.26 0.87
CA ARG A 19 10.45 18.01 0.76
C ARG A 19 11.66 17.16 1.08
N GLU A 20 11.63 16.44 2.21
CA GLU A 20 12.73 15.57 2.64
C GLU A 20 12.99 14.46 1.61
N ARG A 21 11.92 13.82 1.11
CA ARG A 21 12.02 12.78 0.07
C ARG A 21 12.55 13.32 -1.26
N ALA A 22 12.11 14.51 -1.66
CA ALA A 22 12.59 15.16 -2.88
C ALA A 22 14.08 15.52 -2.77
N LEU A 23 14.50 16.06 -1.63
CA LEU A 23 15.90 16.43 -1.35
C LEU A 23 16.81 15.19 -1.33
N ALA A 24 16.39 14.11 -0.67
CA ALA A 24 17.13 12.85 -0.65
C ALA A 24 17.36 12.26 -2.06
N ARG A 25 16.48 12.58 -3.01
CA ARG A 25 16.56 12.17 -4.42
C ARG A 25 17.17 13.24 -5.34
N GLY A 26 17.64 14.37 -4.79
CA GLY A 26 18.23 15.46 -5.56
C GLY A 26 17.25 16.12 -6.55
N MET A 27 15.95 16.06 -6.29
CA MET A 27 14.90 16.57 -7.17
C MET A 27 14.09 17.69 -6.51
N SER A 28 13.47 18.53 -7.34
CA SER A 28 12.52 19.51 -6.83
C SER A 28 11.26 18.83 -6.30
N VAL A 29 10.60 19.46 -5.32
CA VAL A 29 9.34 18.95 -4.74
C VAL A 29 8.28 18.76 -5.82
N ASN A 30 8.14 19.71 -6.75
CA ASN A 30 7.18 19.62 -7.84
C ASN A 30 7.46 18.41 -8.74
N ARG A 31 8.74 18.14 -9.03
CA ARG A 31 9.12 16.96 -9.82
C ARG A 31 8.87 15.67 -9.06
N TYR A 32 9.17 15.64 -7.76
CA TYR A 32 8.89 14.48 -6.91
C TYR A 32 7.39 14.15 -6.86
N ILE A 33 6.54 15.16 -6.68
CA ILE A 33 5.08 14.99 -6.68
C ILE A 33 4.59 14.52 -8.04
N GLU A 34 5.12 15.07 -9.14
CA GLU A 34 4.77 14.62 -10.49
C GLU A 34 5.11 13.14 -10.73
N GLU A 35 6.29 12.68 -10.30
CA GLU A 35 6.66 11.26 -10.38
C GLU A 35 5.78 10.40 -9.48
N LEU A 36 5.48 10.87 -8.26
CA LEU A 36 4.62 10.14 -7.32
C LEU A 36 3.22 9.94 -7.89
N VAL A 37 2.62 11.01 -8.43
CA VAL A 37 1.30 10.96 -9.07
C VAL A 37 1.34 10.13 -10.34
N ARG A 38 2.42 10.17 -11.13
CA ARG A 38 2.56 9.33 -12.32
C ARG A 38 2.72 7.85 -11.98
N GLN A 39 3.41 7.52 -10.90
CA GLN A 39 3.54 6.15 -10.39
C GLN A 39 2.19 5.63 -9.89
N ASP A 40 1.45 6.47 -9.16
CA ASP A 40 0.11 6.15 -8.65
C ASP A 40 -0.93 6.01 -9.78
N ALA A 41 -0.89 6.92 -10.77
CA ALA A 41 -1.76 6.89 -11.95
C ALA A 41 -1.32 5.87 -13.01
N GLY A 42 -0.13 5.31 -12.89
CA GLY A 42 0.40 4.34 -13.83
C GLY A 42 -0.29 3.00 -13.67
N GLU A 43 -0.97 2.54 -14.72
CA GLU A 43 -1.60 1.22 -14.90
C GLU A 43 -0.76 0.03 -14.46
N VAL A 44 0.54 0.17 -14.17
CA VAL A 44 1.43 -0.90 -13.72
C VAL A 44 0.85 -1.66 -12.52
N GLY A 45 0.16 -0.99 -11.58
CA GLY A 45 -0.52 -1.68 -10.48
C GLY A 45 -1.69 -2.55 -10.96
N HIS A 46 -2.54 -2.02 -11.84
CA HIS A 46 -3.70 -2.72 -12.39
C HIS A 46 -3.27 -3.87 -13.32
N THR A 47 -2.42 -3.57 -14.29
CA THR A 47 -1.87 -4.55 -15.25
C THR A 47 -1.02 -5.61 -14.57
N PHE A 48 -0.33 -5.31 -13.47
CA PHE A 48 0.37 -6.32 -12.67
C PHE A 48 -0.60 -7.25 -11.95
N VAL A 49 -1.69 -6.72 -11.37
CA VAL A 49 -2.73 -7.54 -10.73
C VAL A 49 -3.48 -8.38 -11.77
N GLU A 50 -3.78 -7.84 -12.94
CA GLU A 50 -4.38 -8.59 -14.05
C GLU A 50 -3.44 -9.69 -14.56
N ALA A 51 -2.16 -9.39 -14.77
CA ALA A 51 -1.17 -10.38 -15.18
C ALA A 51 -0.97 -11.46 -14.11
N ALA A 52 -0.99 -11.11 -12.82
CA ALA A 52 -0.96 -12.08 -11.73
C ALA A 52 -2.24 -12.94 -11.69
N ALA A 53 -3.41 -12.35 -11.95
CA ALA A 53 -4.67 -13.08 -12.03
C ALA A 53 -4.70 -14.05 -13.22
N ASP A 54 -4.20 -13.64 -14.37
CA ASP A 54 -4.11 -14.49 -15.55
C ASP A 54 -3.04 -15.58 -15.40
N PHE A 55 -1.91 -15.29 -14.75
CA PHE A 55 -0.92 -16.30 -14.34
C PHE A 55 -1.54 -17.37 -13.43
N MET A 56 -2.30 -16.97 -12.41
CA MET A 56 -2.96 -17.92 -11.49
C MET A 56 -3.99 -18.80 -12.21
N LYS A 57 -4.73 -18.26 -13.19
CA LYS A 57 -5.66 -19.05 -14.03
C LYS A 57 -4.92 -20.04 -14.94
N GLN A 58 -3.81 -19.61 -15.55
CA GLN A 58 -3.05 -20.45 -16.48
C GLN A 58 -2.31 -21.60 -15.79
N TYR A 59 -1.93 -21.44 -14.52
CA TYR A 59 -1.26 -22.46 -13.73
C TYR A 59 -2.21 -23.26 -12.82
N GLU A 60 -3.52 -22.98 -12.83
CA GLU A 60 -4.54 -23.68 -12.03
C GLU A 60 -4.49 -25.20 -12.24
N SER A 61 -4.37 -25.64 -13.49
CA SER A 61 -4.26 -27.06 -13.85
C SER A 61 -2.94 -27.71 -13.41
N VAL A 62 -1.86 -26.93 -13.28
CA VAL A 62 -0.54 -27.42 -12.83
C VAL A 62 -0.48 -27.50 -11.30
N PHE A 63 -1.06 -26.51 -10.60
CA PHE A 63 -1.14 -26.51 -9.14
C PHE A 63 -2.13 -27.55 -8.61
N ALA A 64 -3.24 -27.80 -9.32
CA ALA A 64 -4.24 -28.80 -8.92
C ALA A 64 -3.70 -30.23 -8.98
N GLU A 65 -2.79 -30.53 -9.91
CA GLU A 65 -2.14 -31.85 -9.97
C GLU A 65 -1.06 -32.05 -8.89
N GLU A 66 -0.48 -30.97 -8.34
CA GLU A 66 0.59 -31.05 -7.34
C GLU A 66 0.11 -30.84 -5.87
N PHE A 67 -1.09 -30.28 -5.65
CA PHE A 67 -1.65 -29.98 -4.32
C PHE A 67 -3.04 -30.59 -4.05
N ASP A 68 -3.27 -31.85 -4.42
CA ASP A 68 -4.49 -32.59 -4.04
C ASP A 68 -4.50 -32.93 -2.52
N GLY A 69 -4.50 -31.92 -1.65
CA GLY A 69 -4.56 -32.12 -0.20
C GLY A 69 -4.32 -30.95 0.75
N ALA A 70 -4.08 -29.71 0.30
CA ALA A 70 -3.86 -28.60 1.23
C ALA A 70 -4.70 -27.36 0.90
N VAL A 71 -5.88 -27.28 1.53
CA VAL A 71 -6.68 -26.05 1.55
C VAL A 71 -5.88 -24.99 2.34
N PRO A 72 -5.61 -23.79 1.79
CA PRO A 72 -4.88 -22.76 2.53
C PRO A 72 -5.72 -22.33 3.74
N ALA A 73 -5.15 -22.49 4.94
CA ALA A 73 -5.79 -22.14 6.19
C ALA A 73 -6.17 -20.65 6.18
N ARG A 74 -7.48 -20.40 6.08
CA ARG A 74 -8.09 -19.10 6.30
C ARG A 74 -7.57 -18.54 7.62
N ALA A 75 -6.81 -17.45 7.57
CA ALA A 75 -6.32 -16.77 8.77
C ALA A 75 -7.53 -16.34 9.62
N THR A 76 -7.77 -17.08 10.69
CA THR A 76 -8.71 -16.69 11.73
C THR A 76 -8.11 -15.49 12.46
N PRO A 77 -8.86 -14.39 12.68
CA PRO A 77 -8.39 -13.33 13.54
C PRO A 77 -8.28 -13.92 14.95
N ARG A 78 -7.08 -13.89 15.52
CA ARG A 78 -6.79 -14.38 16.86
C ARG A 78 -7.56 -13.55 17.90
N ALA A 79 -8.77 -13.96 18.21
CA ALA A 79 -9.52 -13.50 19.36
C ALA A 79 -8.80 -14.01 20.62
N GLY A 80 -8.15 -13.12 21.36
CA GLY A 80 -7.61 -13.47 22.67
C GLY A 80 -6.39 -12.68 23.12
N GLU A 81 -6.43 -11.36 23.09
CA GLU A 81 -5.55 -10.55 23.95
C GLU A 81 -6.39 -10.03 25.13
N LYS A 82 -6.51 -10.90 26.14
CA LYS A 82 -7.11 -10.54 27.42
C LYS A 82 -6.09 -9.64 28.13
N ASN A 83 -6.33 -8.35 28.11
CA ASN A 83 -5.58 -7.36 28.88
C ASN A 83 -5.99 -7.48 30.36
N PRO A 84 -5.17 -8.01 31.28
CA PRO A 84 -5.49 -8.02 32.70
C PRO A 84 -4.72 -6.85 33.32
N GLY A 85 -5.24 -5.63 33.17
CA GLY A 85 -4.44 -4.43 33.36
C GLY A 85 -5.15 -3.17 33.85
N GLY A 86 -6.23 -3.33 34.64
CA GLY A 86 -6.56 -2.36 35.69
C GLY A 86 -7.76 -1.42 35.46
N PRO A 87 -8.77 -1.51 36.33
CA PRO A 87 -9.57 -0.36 36.73
C PRO A 87 -9.08 0.13 38.10
N ARG A 88 -8.61 1.38 38.17
CA ARG A 88 -8.60 2.13 39.43
C ARG A 88 -9.28 3.47 39.23
N GLU A 89 -10.55 3.41 39.55
CA GLU A 89 -11.46 4.48 39.90
C GLU A 89 -10.85 5.45 40.94
N GLY A 90 -11.02 6.75 40.68
CA GLY A 90 -11.30 7.82 41.64
C GLY A 90 -10.37 8.08 42.83
N ARG A 91 -9.68 9.24 42.82
CA ARG A 91 -9.61 10.13 43.99
C ARG A 91 -9.07 11.53 43.61
N ARG A 92 -9.92 12.53 43.82
CA ARG A 92 -9.66 13.95 44.18
C ARG A 92 -8.56 14.72 43.44
#